data_AF-A0A3M8GBT6-F1
#
_entry.id   AF-A0A3M8GBT6-F1
#
_cell.length_a   1.000
_cell.length_b   1.000
_cell.length_c   1.000
_cell.angle_alpha   90.00
_cell.angle_beta   90.00
_cell.angle_gamma   90.00
#
_symmetry.space_group_name_H-M   'P 1'
#
loop_
_entity.id
_entity.type
_entity.pdbx_description
1 polymer ?
#
loop_
_entity_poly.entity_id
_entity_poly.type
_entity_poly.pdbx_seq_one_letter_code
_entity_poly.pdbx_strand_id
1 'polypeptide(L)'
;MKKFIYIVSFAFITGANCYAQKETQSKDELSYSCEGVVELDAQKQTITLTGNANLKTDVFEFQDADKILINKVSNEVIISGAYKVRFKGGTIERASELKSYHLRYKIGDKIAYLE
;
A
#
# COMPACT_ATOMS: atom_id res chain seq x y z
N MET A 1 69.96 8.69 -12.24
CA MET A 1 68.59 9.27 -12.22
C MET A 1 67.59 8.17 -12.50
N LYS A 2 66.45 8.18 -11.80
CA LYS A 2 65.23 7.36 -12.00
C LYS A 2 65.31 5.92 -11.48
N LYS A 3 64.30 5.33 -10.82
CA LYS A 3 63.07 5.74 -10.10
C LYS A 3 62.60 4.42 -9.43
N PHE A 4 62.19 4.46 -8.17
CA PHE A 4 61.61 3.33 -7.41
C PHE A 4 60.35 2.77 -8.09
N ILE A 5 60.13 1.45 -8.03
CA ILE A 5 58.78 0.87 -8.15
C ILE A 5 58.63 -0.27 -7.13
N TYR A 6 57.87 0.00 -6.08
CA TYR A 6 57.30 -0.97 -5.15
C TYR A 6 56.18 -1.74 -5.86
N ILE A 7 56.20 -3.07 -5.82
CA ILE A 7 55.05 -3.88 -6.25
C ILE A 7 54.14 -4.04 -5.03
N VAL A 8 53.01 -3.33 -5.08
CA VAL A 8 51.93 -3.36 -4.09
C VAL A 8 51.08 -4.60 -4.34
N SER A 9 50.92 -5.42 -3.32
CA SER A 9 50.00 -6.57 -3.27
C SER A 9 48.55 -6.10 -3.43
N PHE A 10 47.87 -6.48 -4.51
CA PHE A 10 46.44 -6.21 -4.69
C PHE A 10 45.63 -7.42 -4.21
N ALA A 11 45.21 -7.40 -2.95
CA ALA A 11 44.23 -8.35 -2.43
C ALA A 11 42.84 -7.97 -2.94
N PHE A 12 42.33 -8.73 -3.91
CA PHE A 12 40.97 -8.59 -4.43
C PHE A 12 39.99 -9.26 -3.45
N ILE A 13 39.43 -8.49 -2.51
CA ILE A 13 38.27 -8.93 -1.71
C ILE A 13 37.17 -7.87 -1.86
N THR A 14 36.28 -8.10 -2.81
CA THR A 14 34.95 -7.48 -2.86
C THR A 14 34.02 -8.62 -3.28
N GLY A 15 33.26 -9.25 -2.38
CA GLY A 15 32.25 -8.60 -1.55
C GLY A 15 30.89 -9.05 -2.08
N ALA A 16 30.60 -10.36 -2.00
CA ALA A 16 29.29 -10.89 -2.33
C ALA A 16 28.30 -10.49 -1.21
N ASN A 17 27.84 -9.25 -1.25
CA ASN A 17 26.69 -8.84 -0.45
C ASN A 17 25.43 -9.38 -1.15
N CYS A 18 25.16 -10.67 -0.94
CA CYS A 18 23.87 -11.25 -1.25
C CYS A 18 22.87 -10.71 -0.22
N TYR A 19 22.28 -9.55 -0.50
CA TYR A 19 21.15 -9.05 0.27
C TYR A 19 19.95 -9.95 -0.01
N ALA A 20 19.81 -11.03 0.75
CA ALA A 20 18.52 -11.66 0.96
C ALA A 20 17.71 -10.72 1.85
N GLN A 21 17.12 -9.68 1.25
CA GLN A 21 16.20 -8.80 1.95
C GLN A 21 14.92 -9.60 2.21
N LYS A 22 14.87 -10.25 3.37
CA LYS A 22 13.66 -10.90 3.85
C LYS A 22 12.63 -9.79 4.04
N GLU A 23 11.56 -9.81 3.25
CA GLU A 23 10.45 -8.88 3.42
C GLU A 23 9.90 -9.06 4.83
N THR A 24 10.23 -8.11 5.71
CA THR A 24 9.53 -7.93 6.96
C THR A 24 8.11 -7.55 6.57
N GLN A 25 7.18 -8.49 6.63
CA GLN A 25 5.76 -8.18 6.61
C GLN A 25 5.48 -7.27 7.79
N SER A 26 5.51 -5.96 7.53
CA SER A 26 4.90 -4.97 8.40
C SER A 26 3.48 -5.44 8.63
N LYS A 27 3.12 -5.64 9.90
CA LYS A 27 1.73 -5.87 10.26
C LYS A 27 1.05 -4.50 10.13
N ASP A 28 0.69 -4.16 8.89
CA ASP A 28 0.14 -2.84 8.56
C ASP A 28 -1.05 -2.56 9.48
N GLU A 29 -0.94 -1.49 10.25
CA GLU A 29 -1.98 -1.09 11.19
C GLU A 29 -3.12 -0.45 10.39
N LEU A 30 -4.10 -1.26 10.04
CA LEU A 30 -5.27 -0.84 9.29
C LEU A 30 -6.38 -0.40 10.25
N SER A 31 -6.83 0.84 10.11
CA SER A 31 -8.00 1.36 10.84
C SER A 31 -9.06 1.89 9.87
N TYR A 32 -10.33 1.75 10.24
CA TYR A 32 -11.45 2.11 9.37
C TYR A 32 -12.63 2.67 10.16
N SER A 33 -13.44 3.49 9.49
CA SER A 33 -14.68 4.06 10.02
C SER A 33 -15.67 4.35 8.90
N CYS A 34 -16.96 4.44 9.20
CA CYS A 34 -17.96 4.97 8.27
C CYS A 34 -19.12 5.58 9.06
N GLU A 35 -19.88 6.47 8.42
CA GLU A 35 -21.10 7.04 9.01
C GLU A 35 -22.34 6.17 8.79
N GLY A 36 -22.35 5.43 7.68
CA GLY A 36 -23.47 4.56 7.32
C GLY A 36 -23.41 3.20 8.01
N VAL A 37 -23.08 2.16 7.22
CA VAL A 37 -23.25 0.76 7.62
C VAL A 37 -21.92 0.00 7.53
N VAL A 38 -21.67 -0.82 8.56
CA VAL A 38 -20.61 -1.82 8.58
C VAL A 38 -21.24 -3.21 8.47
N GLU A 39 -20.91 -3.95 7.42
CA GLU A 39 -21.30 -5.34 7.25
C GLU A 39 -20.09 -6.26 7.42
N LEU A 40 -20.23 -7.32 8.21
CA LEU A 40 -19.21 -8.32 8.44
C LEU A 40 -19.69 -9.67 7.90
N ASP A 41 -18.99 -10.21 6.91
CA ASP A 41 -19.23 -11.56 6.41
C ASP A 41 -18.12 -12.47 6.94
N ALA A 42 -18.44 -13.27 7.95
CA ALA A 42 -17.49 -14.19 8.57
C ALA A 42 -17.12 -15.37 7.65
N GLN A 43 -18.03 -15.77 6.73
CA GLN A 43 -17.77 -16.89 5.82
C GLN A 43 -16.75 -16.49 4.75
N LYS A 44 -16.90 -15.28 4.20
CA LYS A 44 -15.98 -14.71 3.20
C LYS A 44 -14.80 -13.96 3.82
N GLN A 45 -14.83 -13.76 5.14
CA GLN A 45 -13.91 -12.92 5.89
C GLN A 45 -13.76 -11.51 5.31
N THR A 46 -14.89 -10.92 4.93
CA THR A 46 -14.94 -9.56 4.36
C THR A 46 -15.58 -8.57 5.32
N ILE A 47 -15.12 -7.32 5.24
CA ILE A 47 -15.75 -6.16 5.89
C ILE A 47 -16.19 -5.21 4.78
N THR A 48 -17.45 -4.80 4.80
CA THR A 48 -17.98 -3.80 3.88
C THR A 48 -18.37 -2.56 4.68
N LEU A 49 -17.84 -1.40 4.29
CA LEU A 49 -18.16 -0.09 4.84
C LEU A 49 -18.91 0.70 3.77
N THR A 50 -20.05 1.27 4.12
CA THR A 50 -20.88 2.06 3.18
C THR A 50 -21.27 3.37 3.82
N GLY A 51 -21.17 4.46 3.06
CA GLY A 51 -21.54 5.81 3.48
C GLY A 51 -20.43 6.51 4.26
N ASN A 52 -19.82 7.51 3.63
CA ASN A 52 -18.69 8.29 4.16
C ASN A 52 -17.62 7.42 4.82
N ALA A 53 -17.15 6.41 4.08
CA ALA A 53 -16.22 5.41 4.56
C ALA A 53 -14.77 5.91 4.46
N ASN A 54 -14.04 5.75 5.56
CA ASN A 54 -12.64 6.12 5.69
C ASN A 54 -11.81 4.88 6.02
N LEU A 55 -10.61 4.81 5.44
CA LEU A 55 -9.65 3.74 5.66
C LEU A 55 -8.25 4.31 5.75
N LYS A 56 -7.53 3.99 6.82
CA LYS A 56 -6.15 4.41 7.02
C LYS A 56 -5.24 3.19 7.16
N THR A 57 -4.11 3.28 6.47
CA THR A 57 -3.00 2.33 6.50
C THR A 57 -1.70 3.09 6.68
N ASP A 58 -0.58 2.40 6.82
CA ASP A 58 0.75 3.03 6.95
C ASP A 58 1.22 3.76 5.68
N VAL A 59 0.59 3.48 4.54
CA VAL A 59 1.01 4.00 3.23
C VAL A 59 -0.04 4.94 2.62
N PHE A 60 -1.33 4.67 2.85
CA PHE A 60 -2.46 5.39 2.25
C PHE A 60 -3.53 5.73 3.29
N GLU A 61 -4.18 6.87 3.10
CA GLU A 61 -5.42 7.22 3.78
C GLU A 61 -6.50 7.56 2.75
N PHE A 62 -7.59 6.80 2.78
CA PHE A 62 -8.78 7.01 1.98
C PHE A 62 -9.85 7.68 2.83
N GLN A 63 -10.42 8.74 2.29
CA GLN A 63 -11.43 9.57 2.94
C GLN A 63 -12.64 9.70 2.03
N ASP A 64 -13.81 9.82 2.66
CA ASP A 64 -15.07 10.14 2.01
C ASP A 64 -15.48 9.16 0.90
N ALA A 65 -15.16 7.87 1.08
CA ALA A 65 -15.54 6.84 0.13
C ALA A 65 -17.01 6.46 0.23
N ASP A 66 -17.69 6.27 -0.91
CA ASP A 66 -19.08 5.77 -0.87
C ASP A 66 -19.12 4.34 -0.32
N LYS A 67 -18.15 3.50 -0.73
CA LYS A 67 -18.02 2.11 -0.27
C LYS A 67 -16.57 1.64 -0.22
N ILE A 68 -16.22 0.91 0.83
CA ILE A 68 -14.96 0.20 0.98
C ILE A 68 -15.24 -1.27 1.30
N LEU A 69 -14.66 -2.18 0.51
CA LEU A 69 -14.66 -3.61 0.77
C LEU A 69 -13.26 -4.05 1.15
N ILE A 70 -13.12 -4.71 2.30
CA ILE A 70 -11.86 -5.26 2.81
C ILE A 70 -12.00 -6.78 2.82
N ASN A 71 -11.16 -7.47 2.07
CA ASN A 71 -11.07 -8.93 2.09
C ASN A 71 -9.84 -9.36 2.89
N LYS A 72 -10.06 -9.96 4.06
CA LYS A 72 -8.98 -10.40 4.95
C LYS A 72 -8.25 -11.65 4.44
N VAL A 73 -8.87 -12.42 3.55
CA VAL A 73 -8.24 -13.61 2.95
C VAL A 73 -7.21 -13.21 1.91
N SER A 74 -7.60 -12.33 0.97
CA SER A 74 -6.70 -11.88 -0.09
C SER A 74 -5.83 -10.68 0.29
N ASN A 75 -6.09 -10.08 1.47
CA ASN A 75 -5.54 -8.79 1.88
C ASN A 75 -5.79 -7.68 0.85
N GLU A 76 -6.94 -7.73 0.17
CA GLU A 76 -7.32 -6.73 -0.82
C GLU A 76 -8.36 -5.76 -0.25
N VAL A 77 -8.24 -4.52 -0.70
CA VAL A 77 -9.17 -3.43 -0.44
C VAL A 77 -9.68 -2.93 -1.79
N ILE A 78 -10.99 -2.84 -1.92
CA ILE A 78 -11.67 -2.27 -3.09
C ILE A 78 -12.47 -1.06 -2.63
N ILE A 79 -12.21 0.08 -3.26
CA ILE A 79 -12.83 1.37 -2.93
C ILE A 79 -13.63 1.83 -4.13
N SER A 80 -14.86 2.27 -3.90
CA SER A 80 -15.80 2.65 -4.95
C SER A 80 -16.47 3.98 -4.63
N GLY A 81 -16.77 4.76 -5.67
CA GLY A 81 -17.51 6.02 -5.56
C GLY A 81 -16.61 7.26 -5.54
N ALA A 82 -17.12 8.36 -4.97
CA ALA A 82 -16.26 9.48 -4.57
C ALA A 82 -15.17 8.97 -3.62
N TYR A 83 -13.98 9.55 -3.67
CA TYR A 83 -12.96 9.32 -2.65
C TYR A 83 -11.87 10.39 -2.70
N LYS A 84 -11.22 10.61 -1.57
CA LYS A 84 -9.97 11.34 -1.45
C LYS A 84 -8.88 10.40 -0.95
N VAL A 85 -7.77 10.30 -1.67
CA VAL A 85 -6.62 9.47 -1.28
C VAL A 85 -5.45 10.38 -0.91
N ARG A 86 -4.93 10.22 0.30
CA ARG A 86 -3.67 10.83 0.73
C ARG A 86 -2.58 9.77 0.74
N PHE A 87 -1.47 10.10 0.09
CA PHE A 87 -0.23 9.35 0.10
C PHE A 87 0.83 10.15 0.86
N LYS A 88 1.88 9.48 1.36
CA LYS A 88 3.04 10.17 1.97
C LYS A 88 3.71 11.20 1.04
N GLY A 89 3.50 11.11 -0.28
CA GLY A 89 4.06 12.03 -1.28
C GLY A 89 3.08 13.01 -1.92
N GLY A 90 1.80 13.04 -1.51
CA GLY A 90 0.79 13.93 -2.11
C GLY A 90 -0.65 13.43 -1.97
N THR A 91 -1.61 14.24 -2.38
CA THR A 91 -3.05 13.94 -2.30
C THR A 91 -3.65 13.83 -3.70
N ILE A 92 -4.40 12.77 -3.95
CA ILE A 92 -5.23 12.58 -5.14
C ILE A 92 -6.68 12.67 -4.70
N GLU A 93 -7.43 13.59 -5.29
CA GLU A 93 -8.85 13.77 -4.98
C GLU A 93 -9.68 13.41 -6.20
N ARG A 94 -10.80 12.71 -5.98
CA ARG A 94 -11.73 12.36 -7.05
C ARG A 94 -13.15 12.67 -6.63
N ALA A 95 -13.80 13.54 -7.40
CA ALA A 95 -15.24 13.74 -7.32
C ALA A 95 -15.98 12.54 -7.93
N SER A 96 -17.15 12.20 -7.38
CA SER A 96 -18.02 11.16 -7.92
C SER A 96 -18.48 11.59 -9.32
N GLU A 97 -17.84 11.06 -10.35
CA GLU A 97 -18.33 11.13 -11.73
C GLU A 97 -18.96 9.78 -12.09
N LEU A 98 -20.01 9.80 -12.92
CA LEU A 98 -20.86 8.66 -13.32
C LEU A 98 -20.14 7.43 -13.89
N LYS A 99 -18.81 7.45 -14.04
CA LYS A 99 -18.02 6.28 -14.38
C LYS A 99 -17.62 5.56 -13.09
N SER A 100 -18.11 4.32 -12.95
CA SER A 100 -17.82 3.41 -11.85
C SER A 100 -16.36 2.94 -11.91
N TYR A 101 -15.44 3.81 -11.51
CA TYR A 101 -14.06 3.41 -11.31
C TYR A 101 -13.89 2.85 -9.90
N HIS A 102 -13.11 1.79 -9.79
CA HIS A 102 -12.77 1.15 -8.54
C HIS A 102 -11.27 1.29 -8.29
N LEU A 103 -10.91 1.70 -7.08
CA LEU A 103 -9.52 1.64 -6.65
C LEU A 103 -9.29 0.31 -5.96
N ARG A 104 -8.38 -0.49 -6.52
CA ARG A 104 -7.94 -1.76 -5.94
C ARG A 104 -6.57 -1.59 -5.32
N TYR A 105 -6.44 -2.00 -4.06
CA TYR A 105 -5.22 -1.94 -3.31
C TYR A 105 -5.00 -3.25 -2.55
N LYS A 106 -3.76 -3.72 -2.48
CA LYS A 106 -3.39 -4.88 -1.67
C LYS A 106 -2.60 -4.43 -0.45
N ILE A 107 -3.09 -4.74 0.74
CA ILE A 107 -2.49 -4.32 2.02
C ILE A 107 -1.03 -4.78 2.09
N GLY A 108 -0.12 -3.85 2.35
CA GLY A 108 1.34 -4.03 2.33
C GLY A 108 2.02 -3.48 1.07
N ASP A 109 1.28 -3.32 -0.03
CA ASP A 109 1.86 -2.88 -1.29
C ASP A 109 2.06 -1.35 -1.31
N LYS A 110 2.94 -0.88 -2.20
CA LYS A 110 3.16 0.56 -2.44
C LYS A 110 2.42 1.08 -3.68
N ILE A 111 1.64 0.22 -4.31
CA ILE A 111 0.97 0.48 -5.59
C ILE A 111 -0.52 0.21 -5.41
N ALA A 112 -1.35 1.09 -5.96
CA ALA A 112 -2.78 0.90 -6.09
C ALA A 112 -3.18 1.04 -7.57
N TYR A 113 -4.22 0.33 -7.98
CA TYR A 113 -4.72 0.30 -9.35
C TYR A 113 -6.05 1.04 -9.42
N LEU A 114 -6.22 1.85 -10.46
CA LEU A 114 -7.49 2.49 -10.79
C LEU A 114 -8.08 1.75 -12.00
N GLU A 115 -9.19 1.05 -11.77
CA GLU A 115 -9.93 0.24 -12.76
C GLU A 115 -11.23 0.93 -13.16
#